data_AF-A0A7K2PD46-F1
#
_entry.id   AF-A0A7K2PD46-F1
#
_cell.length_a   1.000
_cell.length_b   1.000
_cell.length_c   1.000
_cell.angle_alpha   90.00
_cell.angle_beta   90.00
_cell.angle_gamma   90.00
#
_symmetry.space_group_name_H-M   'P 1'
#
loop_
_entity.id
_entity.type
_entity.pdbx_description
1 polymer ?
#
loop_
_entity_poly.entity_id
_entity_poly.type
_entity_poly.pdbx_seq_one_letter_code
_entity_poly.pdbx_strand_id
1 'polypeptide(L)'
;ATPGQVLGVVGAEGVILTVTGVFFGTVAALAGVVPFTVVRTDAVLPDQFLGVWLAMVVLAAAVTLGTGLGTARRVLRTPAVGAVTPAA
;
A
#
# COMPACT_ATOMS: atom_id res chain seq x y z
N ALA A 1 13.45 2.80 -21.70
CA ALA A 1 12.83 1.69 -20.94
C ALA A 1 11.60 1.22 -21.70
N THR A 2 11.33 -0.08 -21.75
CA THR A 2 10.10 -0.60 -22.36
C THR A 2 8.91 -0.46 -21.38
N PRO A 3 7.66 -0.38 -21.87
CA PRO A 3 6.49 -0.28 -21.00
C PRO A 3 6.40 -1.41 -19.96
N GLY A 4 6.82 -2.63 -20.32
CA GLY A 4 6.88 -3.77 -19.41
C GLY A 4 7.91 -3.59 -18.29
N GLN A 5 9.08 -3.01 -18.59
CA GLN A 5 10.10 -2.72 -17.58
C GLN A 5 9.60 -1.69 -16.55
N VAL A 6 8.92 -0.64 -17.01
CA VAL A 6 8.36 0.38 -16.11
C VAL A 6 7.29 -0.21 -15.20
N LEU A 7 6.35 -0.99 -15.75
CA LEU A 7 5.31 -1.65 -14.95
C LEU A 7 5.90 -2.66 -13.96
N GLY A 8 6.94 -3.39 -14.36
CA GLY A 8 7.66 -4.30 -13.47
C GLY A 8 8.33 -3.57 -12.30
N VAL A 9 9.04 -2.47 -12.57
CA VAL A 9 9.71 -1.66 -11.54
C VAL A 9 8.69 -1.01 -10.60
N VAL A 10 7.67 -0.34 -11.13
CA VAL A 10 6.61 0.29 -10.31
C VAL A 10 5.89 -0.75 -9.47
N GLY A 11 5.65 -1.95 -10.02
CA GLY A 11 5.09 -3.07 -9.27
C GLY A 11 6.00 -3.50 -8.10
N ALA A 12 7.29 -3.67 -8.35
CA ALA A 12 8.26 -4.06 -7.32
C ALA A 12 8.39 -3.00 -6.22
N GLU A 13 8.51 -1.72 -6.58
CA GLU A 13 8.53 -0.61 -5.63
C GLU A 13 7.24 -0.58 -4.81
N GLY A 14 6.08 -0.74 -5.46
CA GLY A 14 4.79 -0.80 -4.79
C GLY A 14 4.68 -1.96 -3.80
N VAL A 15 5.26 -3.12 -4.11
CA VAL A 15 5.31 -4.27 -3.19
C VAL A 15 6.19 -3.97 -1.98
N ILE A 16 7.40 -3.46 -2.20
CA ILE A 16 8.33 -3.11 -1.11
C ILE A 16 7.69 -2.08 -0.18
N LEU A 17 7.07 -1.04 -0.76
CA LEU A 17 6.40 0.01 -0.02
C LEU A 17 5.18 -0.53 0.76
N THR A 18 4.39 -1.40 0.15
CA THR A 18 3.24 -2.05 0.82
C THR A 18 3.71 -2.89 2.01
N VAL A 19 4.72 -3.76 1.82
CA VAL A 19 5.23 -4.64 2.88
C VAL A 19 5.79 -3.80 4.05
N THR A 20 6.59 -2.79 3.73
CA THR A 20 7.18 -1.89 4.72
C THR A 20 6.10 -1.13 5.48
N GLY A 21 5.12 -0.58 4.76
CA GLY A 21 3.98 0.13 5.35
C GLY A 21 3.11 -0.76 6.24
N VAL A 22 2.78 -1.98 5.80
CA VAL A 22 2.01 -2.96 6.59
C VAL A 22 2.78 -3.36 7.85
N PHE A 23 4.08 -3.60 7.75
CA PHE A 23 4.91 -3.95 8.91
C PHE A 23 4.88 -2.85 9.97
N PHE A 24 5.27 -1.62 9.61
CA PHE A 24 5.28 -0.51 10.57
C PHE A 24 3.88 -0.10 11.02
N GLY A 25 2.88 -0.16 10.13
CA GLY A 25 1.48 0.08 10.48
C GLY A 25 0.95 -0.94 11.49
N THR A 26 1.34 -2.21 11.38
CA THR A 26 0.98 -3.26 12.36
C THR A 26 1.62 -2.95 13.71
N VAL A 27 2.91 -2.59 13.75
CA VAL A 27 3.60 -2.20 14.98
C VAL A 27 2.92 -1.00 15.65
N ALA A 28 2.59 0.04 14.87
CA ALA A 28 1.88 1.21 15.37
C ALA A 28 0.48 0.88 15.90
N ALA A 29 -0.28 0.03 15.19
CA ALA A 29 -1.60 -0.42 15.62
C ALA A 29 -1.52 -1.22 16.93
N LEU A 30 -0.53 -2.12 17.07
CA LEU A 30 -0.28 -2.87 18.29
C LEU A 30 0.06 -1.97 19.47
N ALA A 31 0.91 -0.96 19.24
CA ALA A 31 1.26 0.02 20.27
C ALA A 31 0.05 0.80 20.80
N GLY A 32 -1.00 0.99 19.99
CA GLY A 32 -2.25 1.62 20.40
C GLY A 32 -3.26 0.64 21.01
N VAL A 33 -3.51 -0.51 20.37
CA VAL A 33 -4.60 -1.41 20.76
C VAL A 33 -4.29 -2.20 22.02
N VAL A 34 -3.05 -2.67 22.21
CA VAL A 34 -2.66 -3.49 23.37
C VAL A 34 -2.88 -2.77 24.70
N PRO A 35 -2.37 -1.54 24.93
CA PRO A 35 -2.63 -0.87 26.21
C PRO A 35 -4.12 -0.57 26.40
N PHE A 36 -4.86 -0.28 25.32
CA PHE A 36 -6.30 -0.04 25.40
C PHE A 36 -7.08 -1.29 25.83
N THR A 37 -6.82 -2.45 25.22
CA THR A 37 -7.55 -3.68 25.54
C THR A 37 -7.12 -4.27 26.88
N VAL A 38 -5.85 -4.13 27.28
CA VAL A 38 -5.41 -4.55 28.62
C VAL A 38 -6.17 -3.79 29.70
N VAL A 39 -6.31 -2.47 29.57
CA VAL A 39 -7.04 -1.66 30.57
C VAL A 39 -8.55 -1.91 30.53
N ARG A 40 -9.12 -2.24 29.36
CA ARG A 40 -10.57 -2.21 29.16
C ARG A 40 -11.25 -3.58 29.17
N THR A 41 -10.54 -4.63 28.79
CA THR A 41 -11.09 -5.97 28.60
C THR A 41 -10.24 -7.06 29.26
N ASP A 42 -9.19 -6.70 30.03
CA ASP A 42 -8.22 -7.62 30.63
C ASP A 42 -7.60 -8.61 29.62
N ALA A 43 -7.53 -8.21 28.34
CA ALA A 43 -7.06 -9.04 27.22
C ALA A 43 -6.02 -8.30 26.38
N VAL A 44 -5.02 -9.03 25.88
CA VAL A 44 -3.89 -8.44 25.12
C VAL A 44 -4.30 -8.03 23.70
N LEU A 45 -5.21 -8.78 23.07
CA LEU A 45 -5.70 -8.52 21.72
C LEU A 45 -7.22 -8.67 21.66
N PRO A 46 -7.91 -7.91 20.79
CA PRO A 46 -9.34 -8.09 20.56
C PRO A 46 -9.62 -9.36 19.75
N ASP A 47 -10.77 -10.00 19.98
CA ASP A 47 -11.16 -11.25 19.30
C ASP A 47 -11.20 -11.11 17.76
N GLN A 48 -11.54 -9.92 17.27
CA GLN A 48 -11.64 -9.63 15.83
C GLN A 48 -10.31 -9.16 15.20
N PHE A 49 -9.20 -9.17 15.96
CA PHE A 49 -7.91 -8.63 15.51
C PHE A 49 -7.50 -9.17 14.14
N LEU A 50 -7.55 -10.49 13.95
CA LEU A 50 -7.07 -11.12 12.72
C LEU A 50 -7.93 -10.72 11.50
N GLY A 51 -9.25 -10.64 11.66
CA GLY A 51 -10.16 -10.24 10.59
C GLY A 51 -9.94 -8.79 10.15
N VAL A 52 -9.81 -7.87 11.12
CA VAL A 52 -9.53 -6.45 10.85
C VAL A 52 -8.13 -6.28 10.25
N TRP A 53 -7.14 -6.99 10.76
CA TRP A 53 -5.78 -6.93 10.25
C TRP A 53 -5.71 -7.40 8.79
N LEU A 54 -6.32 -8.54 8.46
CA LEU A 54 -6.39 -9.03 7.07
C LEU A 54 -7.11 -8.04 6.14
N ALA A 55 -8.23 -7.45 6.59
CA ALA A 55 -8.93 -6.43 5.82
C ALA A 55 -8.06 -5.21 5.53
N MET A 56 -7.28 -4.75 6.52
CA MET A 56 -6.35 -3.63 6.35
C MET A 56 -5.18 -3.97 5.43
N VAL A 57 -4.61 -5.18 5.52
CA VAL A 57 -3.54 -5.64 4.62
C VAL A 57 -4.02 -5.66 3.17
N VAL A 58 -5.20 -6.24 2.93
CA VAL A 58 -5.81 -6.29 1.58
C VAL A 58 -6.08 -4.89 1.07
N LEU A 59 -6.67 -4.02 1.90
CA LEU A 59 -6.95 -2.63 1.53
C LEU A 59 -5.67 -1.88 1.18
N ALA A 60 -4.64 -1.95 2.03
CA ALA A 60 -3.35 -1.30 1.84
C ALA A 60 -2.66 -1.75 0.54
N ALA A 61 -2.67 -3.06 0.25
CA ALA A 61 -2.13 -3.60 -0.98
C ALA A 61 -2.92 -3.13 -2.21
N ALA A 62 -4.26 -3.16 -2.13
CA ALA A 62 -5.13 -2.75 -3.23
C ALA A 62 -4.96 -1.26 -3.58
N VAL A 63 -4.92 -0.38 -2.59
CA VAL A 63 -4.75 1.06 -2.84
C VAL A 63 -3.34 1.39 -3.33
N THR A 64 -2.29 0.81 -2.73
CA THR A 64 -0.90 1.11 -3.10
C THR A 64 -0.60 0.62 -4.52
N LEU A 65 -0.86 -0.65 -4.80
CA LEU A 65 -0.58 -1.24 -6.12
C LEU A 65 -1.55 -0.73 -7.18
N GLY A 66 -2.84 -0.58 -6.82
CA GLY A 66 -3.87 -0.11 -7.75
C GLY A 66 -3.59 1.31 -8.23
N THR A 67 -3.20 2.22 -7.33
CA THR A 67 -2.84 3.59 -7.70
C THR A 67 -1.55 3.62 -8.52
N GLY A 68 -0.47 2.98 -8.04
CA GLY A 68 0.84 2.97 -8.72
C GLY A 68 0.79 2.35 -10.12
N LEU A 69 0.20 1.15 -10.25
CA LEU A 69 0.06 0.50 -11.56
C LEU A 69 -0.96 1.21 -12.45
N GLY A 70 -2.03 1.77 -11.88
CA GLY A 70 -3.03 2.52 -12.63
C GLY A 70 -2.45 3.77 -13.27
N THR A 71 -1.70 4.56 -12.50
CA THR A 71 -1.02 5.77 -13.02
C THR A 71 0.06 5.41 -14.03
N ALA A 72 0.90 4.40 -13.75
CA ALA A 72 1.93 3.95 -14.68
C ALA A 72 1.33 3.49 -16.03
N ARG A 73 0.25 2.69 -16.00
CA ARG A 73 -0.46 2.28 -17.23
C ARG A 73 -1.05 3.47 -17.98
N ARG A 74 -1.61 4.46 -17.28
CA ARG A 74 -2.18 5.66 -17.90
C ARG A 74 -1.11 6.50 -18.58
N VAL A 75 0.03 6.73 -17.93
CA VAL A 75 1.15 7.52 -18.45
C VAL A 75 1.79 6.84 -19.68
N LEU A 76 1.99 5.52 -19.63
CA LEU A 76 2.57 4.76 -20.73
C LEU A 76 1.69 4.73 -21.99
N ARG A 77 0.40 5.07 -21.90
CA ARG A 77 -0.51 5.20 -23.06
C ARG A 77 -0.40 6.57 -23.75
N THR A 78 0.26 7.55 -23.15
CA THR A 78 0.47 8.87 -23.77
C THR A 78 1.69 8.82 -24.69
N PRO A 79 1.62 9.35 -25.93
CA PRO A 79 2.78 9.41 -26.82
C PRO A 79 3.93 10.17 -26.16
N ALA A 80 5.13 9.60 -26.17
CA ALA A 80 6.29 10.18 -25.49
C ALA A 80 6.57 11.64 -25.93
N VAL A 81 6.36 11.95 -27.21
CA VAL A 81 6.53 13.31 -27.76
C VAL A 81 5.55 14.33 -27.16
N GLY A 82 4.34 13.89 -26.80
CA GLY A 82 3.35 14.70 -26.08
C GLY A 82 3.61 14.79 -24.56
N ALA A 83 4.45 13.91 -24.01
CA ALA A 83 4.80 13.90 -22.59
C ALA A 83 5.99 14.82 -22.25
N VAL A 84 6.92 15.03 -23.19
CA VAL A 84 8.06 15.96 -23.03
C VAL A 84 7.83 17.37 -23.58
N THR A 85 6.71 17.61 -24.26
CA THR A 85 6.35 18.97 -24.66
C THR A 85 5.93 19.75 -23.42
N PRO A 86 6.61 20.86 -23.07
CA PRO A 86 6.23 21.66 -21.91
C PRO A 86 4.81 22.18 -22.12
N ALA A 87 4.01 22.19 -21.04
CA ALA A 87 2.70 22.81 -21.07
C ALA A 87 2.87 24.29 -21.48
N ALA A 88 2.21 24.68 -22.56
CA ALA A 88 2.22 26.05 -23.08
C ALA A 88 1.50 27.02 -22.13
#